data_AF-A0A0D7BKS9-F1
#
_entry.id   AF-A0A0D7BKS9-F1
#
_cell.length_a   1.000
_cell.length_b   1.000
_cell.length_c   1.000
_cell.angle_alpha   90.00
_cell.angle_beta   90.00
_cell.angle_gamma   90.00
#
_symmetry.space_group_name_H-M   'P 1'
#
loop_
_entity.id
_entity.type
_entity.pdbx_description
1 polymer ?
#
loop_
_entity_poly.entity_id
_entity_poly.type
_entity_poly.pdbx_seq_one_letter_code
_entity_poly.pdbx_strand_id
1 'polypeptide(L)'
;MRPTLIRLSEMPGPKRAWSTWWGDKHGNFVRQKGIKSYALSSFQGKAGKNWASDYLFNGYRRISQEAVYWVVPFGFGYGIYKWANNYTEYHESKAGMLASGEAGGHGH
;
A
#
# COMPACT_ATOMS: atom_id res chain seq x y z
N MET A 1 -38.51 -30.58 -26.40
CA MET A 1 -38.24 -29.79 -25.18
C MET A 1 -37.75 -30.74 -24.10
N ARG A 2 -36.59 -30.49 -23.47
CA ARG A 2 -36.06 -31.37 -22.40
C ARG A 2 -36.52 -30.81 -21.04
N PRO A 3 -37.38 -31.52 -20.28
CA PRO A 3 -38.03 -31.00 -19.08
C PRO A 3 -37.13 -30.84 -17.84
N THR A 4 -35.81 -31.09 -17.95
CA THR A 4 -34.88 -31.11 -16.82
C THR A 4 -33.88 -29.95 -16.79
N LEU A 5 -34.00 -28.97 -17.69
CA LEU A 5 -33.12 -27.80 -17.71
C LEU A 5 -33.77 -26.65 -16.93
N ILE A 6 -33.03 -26.12 -15.94
CA ILE A 6 -33.37 -24.90 -15.21
C ILE A 6 -33.56 -23.77 -16.22
N ARG A 7 -34.78 -23.22 -16.32
CA ARG A 7 -35.05 -22.04 -17.16
C ARG A 7 -34.51 -20.81 -16.44
N LEU A 8 -33.40 -20.28 -16.94
CA LEU A 8 -32.94 -18.93 -16.60
C LEU A 8 -33.67 -17.95 -17.52
N SER A 9 -34.16 -16.81 -16.99
CA SER A 9 -34.93 -15.83 -17.78
C SER A 9 -34.05 -14.93 -18.65
N GLU A 10 -32.72 -15.02 -18.55
CA GLU A 10 -31.76 -14.13 -19.21
C GLU A 10 -30.83 -14.88 -20.18
N MET A 11 -30.17 -14.12 -21.06
CA MET A 11 -29.07 -14.62 -21.89
C MET A 11 -27.92 -15.13 -21.01
N PRO A 12 -27.25 -16.24 -21.36
CA PRO A 12 -26.13 -16.77 -20.57
C PRO A 12 -25.03 -15.72 -20.37
N GLY A 13 -24.77 -15.37 -19.11
CA GLY A 13 -23.69 -14.46 -18.74
C GLY A 13 -22.29 -15.01 -19.03
N PRO A 14 -21.24 -14.18 -18.93
CA PRO A 14 -19.87 -14.57 -19.21
C PRO A 14 -19.41 -15.73 -18.30
N LYS A 15 -18.98 -16.84 -18.91
CA LYS A 15 -18.59 -18.09 -18.22
C LYS A 15 -17.39 -17.95 -17.26
N ARG A 16 -16.65 -16.85 -17.34
CA ARG A 16 -15.46 -16.55 -16.50
C ARG A 16 -15.61 -15.19 -15.83
N ALA A 17 -16.72 -15.00 -15.11
CA ALA A 17 -16.87 -13.84 -14.23
C ALA A 17 -15.95 -14.01 -13.00
N TRP A 18 -15.17 -12.98 -12.69
CA TRP A 18 -14.29 -12.93 -11.52
C TRP A 18 -15.03 -12.52 -10.24
N SER A 19 -16.25 -12.00 -10.37
CA SER A 19 -17.16 -11.65 -9.29
C SER A 19 -18.46 -12.39 -9.51
N THR A 20 -18.91 -13.15 -8.52
CA THR A 20 -20.09 -14.02 -8.62
C THR A 20 -21.12 -13.64 -7.56
N TRP A 21 -22.36 -14.13 -7.71
CA TRP A 21 -23.45 -13.82 -6.78
C TRP A 21 -23.46 -14.77 -5.57
N TRP A 22 -24.21 -14.42 -4.53
CA TRP A 22 -24.41 -15.28 -3.37
C TRP A 22 -24.89 -16.68 -3.77
N GLY A 23 -24.18 -17.70 -3.29
CA GLY A 23 -24.47 -19.10 -3.58
C GLY A 23 -23.96 -19.62 -4.92
N ASP A 24 -23.41 -18.74 -5.76
CA ASP A 24 -22.78 -19.14 -7.01
C ASP A 24 -21.45 -19.85 -6.73
N LYS A 25 -21.33 -21.06 -7.28
CA LYS A 25 -20.13 -21.91 -7.19
C LYS A 25 -19.34 -21.91 -8.50
N HIS A 26 -19.84 -21.20 -9.50
CA HIS A 26 -19.13 -20.88 -10.73
C HIS A 26 -18.25 -19.65 -10.46
N GLY A 27 -17.08 -19.56 -11.08
CA GLY A 27 -16.07 -18.53 -10.78
C GLY A 27 -14.88 -19.05 -9.97
N ASN A 28 -13.89 -18.19 -9.75
CA ASN A 28 -12.56 -18.54 -9.24
C ASN A 28 -12.53 -18.80 -7.71
N PHE A 29 -13.62 -19.33 -7.13
CA PHE A 29 -13.68 -19.70 -5.73
C PHE A 29 -13.19 -21.14 -5.55
N VAL A 30 -12.18 -21.30 -4.71
CA VAL A 30 -11.67 -22.62 -4.32
C VAL A 30 -12.74 -23.33 -3.48
N ARG A 31 -13.01 -24.61 -3.77
CA ARG A 31 -13.95 -25.42 -2.96
C ARG A 31 -13.41 -25.56 -1.54
N GLN A 32 -14.14 -25.03 -0.57
CA GLN A 32 -13.80 -25.12 0.86
C GLN A 32 -14.63 -26.22 1.53
N LYS A 33 -13.98 -27.13 2.26
CA LYS A 33 -14.63 -28.17 3.06
C LYS A 33 -13.92 -28.28 4.40
N GLY A 34 -14.68 -28.39 5.49
CA GLY A 34 -14.14 -28.61 6.84
C GLY A 34 -13.82 -27.34 7.65
N ILE A 35 -14.02 -26.15 7.08
CA ILE A 35 -13.84 -24.88 7.80
C ILE A 35 -15.11 -24.56 8.58
N LYS A 36 -15.00 -24.36 9.90
CA LYS A 36 -16.10 -23.93 10.78
C LYS A 36 -15.77 -22.54 11.32
N SER A 37 -16.68 -21.59 11.11
CA SER A 37 -16.54 -20.21 11.58
C SER A 37 -17.53 -19.95 12.71
N TYR A 38 -17.06 -19.31 13.78
CA TYR A 38 -17.86 -18.94 14.94
C TYR A 38 -17.84 -17.43 15.09
N ALA A 39 -19.00 -16.85 15.38
CA ALA A 39 -19.14 -15.43 15.64
C ALA A 39 -20.13 -15.22 16.79
N LEU A 40 -19.91 -14.14 17.55
CA LEU A 40 -20.86 -13.66 18.55
C LEU A 40 -21.71 -12.55 17.94
N SER A 41 -22.95 -12.40 18.41
CA SER A 41 -23.78 -11.26 18.01
C SER A 41 -23.12 -9.95 18.48
N SER A 42 -23.18 -8.91 17.66
CA SER A 42 -22.61 -7.60 17.98
C SER A 42 -23.21 -6.99 19.25
N PHE A 43 -24.46 -7.31 19.56
CA PHE A 43 -25.16 -6.86 20.76
C PHE A 43 -24.71 -7.58 22.05
N GLN A 44 -23.94 -8.66 21.93
CA GLN A 44 -23.42 -9.42 23.08
C GLN A 44 -21.99 -8.99 23.48
N GLY A 45 -21.33 -8.17 22.65
CA GLY A 45 -19.96 -7.70 22.86
C GLY A 45 -19.87 -6.21 23.21
N LYS A 46 -18.74 -5.81 23.80
CA LYS A 46 -18.39 -4.38 23.94
C LYS A 46 -17.85 -3.88 22.60
N ALA A 47 -18.35 -2.75 22.11
CA ALA A 47 -18.00 -2.20 20.79
C ALA A 47 -16.50 -1.88 20.62
N GLY A 48 -15.80 -1.50 21.69
CA GLY A 48 -14.40 -1.08 21.64
C GLY A 48 -13.59 -1.60 22.84
N LYS A 49 -13.70 -2.89 23.16
CA LYS A 49 -12.86 -3.47 24.22
C LYS A 49 -11.38 -3.31 23.83
N ASN A 50 -10.56 -2.78 24.74
CA ASN A 50 -9.11 -2.59 24.57
C ASN A 50 -8.67 -1.71 23.39
N TRP A 51 -9.57 -0.88 22.84
CA TRP A 51 -9.28 -0.10 21.65
C TRP A 51 -8.00 0.75 21.78
N ALA A 52 -7.78 1.42 22.92
CA ALA A 52 -6.62 2.27 23.13
C ALA A 52 -5.31 1.48 23.28
N SER A 53 -5.30 0.42 24.09
CA SER A 53 -4.12 -0.42 24.29
C SER A 53 -3.76 -1.16 22.99
N ASP A 54 -4.75 -1.74 22.33
CA ASP A 54 -4.53 -2.53 21.12
C ASP A 54 -4.12 -1.64 19.95
N TYR A 55 -4.67 -0.43 19.86
CA TYR A 55 -4.28 0.55 18.85
C TYR A 55 -2.83 0.99 19.01
N LEU A 56 -2.38 1.27 20.23
CA LEU A 56 -0.99 1.67 20.48
C LEU A 56 -0.01 0.57 20.06
N PHE A 57 -0.19 -0.65 20.58
CA PHE A 57 0.74 -1.74 20.32
C PHE A 57 0.66 -2.28 18.89
N ASN A 58 -0.54 -2.46 18.34
CA ASN A 58 -0.68 -2.90 16.94
C ASN A 58 -0.32 -1.80 15.95
N GLY A 59 -0.59 -0.53 16.28
CA GLY A 59 -0.21 0.62 15.47
C GLY A 59 1.31 0.69 15.34
N TYR A 60 2.04 0.67 16.47
CA TYR A 60 3.50 0.62 16.45
C TYR A 60 4.03 -0.59 15.67
N ARG A 61 3.50 -1.80 15.95
CA ARG A 61 3.93 -3.03 15.26
C ARG A 61 3.73 -2.96 13.74
N ARG A 62 2.66 -2.33 13.25
CA ARG A 62 2.39 -2.18 11.82
C ARG A 62 3.27 -1.10 11.20
N ILE A 63 3.43 0.03 11.87
CA ILE A 63 4.26 1.14 11.38
C ILE A 63 5.73 0.73 11.33
N SER A 64 6.23 0.00 12.33
CA SER A 64 7.63 -0.42 12.36
C SER A 64 8.00 -1.39 11.23
N GLN A 65 7.06 -2.23 10.78
CA GLN A 65 7.26 -3.14 9.64
C GLN A 65 7.40 -2.40 8.32
N GLU A 66 6.66 -1.30 8.15
CA GLU A 66 6.68 -0.50 6.92
C GLU A 66 7.70 0.64 6.98
N ALA A 67 8.21 0.98 8.17
CA ALA A 67 9.03 2.16 8.39
C ALA A 67 10.24 2.22 7.46
N VAL A 68 10.90 1.09 7.18
CA VAL A 68 12.07 1.06 6.29
C VAL A 68 11.70 1.51 4.86
N TYR A 69 10.57 1.05 4.34
CA TYR A 69 10.12 1.40 2.99
C TYR A 69 9.73 2.86 2.83
N TRP A 70 9.43 3.55 3.93
CA TRP A 70 9.16 4.99 3.93
C TRP A 70 10.40 5.80 4.29
N VAL A 71 11.05 5.50 5.42
CA VAL A 71 12.17 6.28 5.94
C VAL A 71 13.35 6.28 4.98
N VAL A 72 13.64 5.16 4.31
CA VAL A 72 14.79 5.08 3.39
C VAL A 72 14.61 6.01 2.18
N PRO A 73 13.57 5.88 1.34
CA PRO A 73 13.42 6.75 0.16
C PRO A 73 13.20 8.22 0.54
N PHE A 74 12.45 8.51 1.61
CA PHE A 74 12.27 9.89 2.05
C PHE A 74 13.56 10.48 2.62
N GLY A 75 14.34 9.68 3.37
CA GLY A 75 15.66 10.07 3.86
C GLY A 75 16.64 10.36 2.72
N PHE A 76 16.67 9.51 1.69
CA PHE A 76 17.48 9.75 0.49
C PHE A 76 17.03 11.00 -0.26
N GLY A 77 15.72 11.14 -0.53
CA GLY A 77 15.18 12.29 -1.24
C GLY A 77 15.49 13.60 -0.51
N TYR A 78 15.28 13.64 0.80
CA TYR A 78 15.61 14.81 1.61
C TYR A 78 17.11 15.07 1.69
N GLY A 79 17.93 14.03 1.79
CA GLY A 79 19.39 14.13 1.79
C GLY A 79 19.94 14.74 0.51
N ILE A 80 19.48 14.27 -0.66
CA ILE A 80 19.85 14.81 -1.97
C ILE A 80 19.39 16.26 -2.10
N TYR A 81 18.15 16.55 -1.71
CA TYR A 81 17.61 17.92 -1.74
C TYR A 81 18.45 18.90 -0.91
N LYS A 82 18.78 18.53 0.33
CA LYS A 82 19.60 19.37 1.21
C LYS A 82 21.02 19.56 0.66
N TRP A 83 21.63 18.48 0.16
CA TRP A 83 22.95 18.57 -0.46
C TRP A 83 22.94 19.51 -1.68
N ALA A 84 21.95 19.37 -2.57
CA ALA A 84 21.84 20.20 -3.77
C ALA A 84 21.68 21.68 -3.43
N ASN A 85 20.82 22.03 -2.47
CA ASN A 85 20.65 23.42 -2.05
C ASN A 85 21.93 24.03 -1.47
N ASN A 86 22.59 23.32 -0.56
CA ASN A 86 23.84 23.78 0.04
C ASN A 86 24.96 23.91 -0.99
N TYR A 87 25.02 22.99 -1.95
CA TYR A 87 25.99 23.02 -3.03
C TYR A 87 25.77 24.23 -3.93
N THR A 88 24.53 24.48 -4.34
CA THR A 88 24.17 25.68 -5.14
C THR A 88 24.49 26.96 -4.39
N GLU A 89 24.12 27.06 -3.10
CA GLU A 89 24.42 28.23 -2.27
C GLU A 89 25.94 28.48 -2.12
N TYR A 90 26.73 27.40 -1.99
CA TYR A 90 28.18 27.51 -1.99
C TYR A 90 28.72 28.05 -3.32
N HIS A 91 28.23 27.56 -4.47
CA HIS A 91 28.67 28.03 -5.79
C HIS A 91 28.30 29.49 -6.07
N GLU A 92 27.15 29.93 -5.59
CA GLU A 92 26.72 31.33 -5.68
C GLU A 92 27.48 32.24 -4.68
N SER A 93 28.16 31.67 -3.69
CA SER A 93 28.98 32.43 -2.75
C SER A 93 30.28 32.92 -3.39
N LYS A 94 30.80 34.05 -2.89
CA LYS A 94 32.09 34.60 -3.35
C LYS A 94 33.24 33.60 -3.23
N ALA A 95 33.25 32.80 -2.16
CA ALA A 95 34.27 31.78 -1.94
C ALA A 95 34.18 30.65 -2.97
N GLY A 96 32.96 30.24 -3.34
CA GLY A 96 32.73 29.24 -4.38
C GLY A 96 33.07 29.74 -5.78
N MET A 97 32.73 30.99 -6.12
CA MET A 97 33.14 31.62 -7.38
C MET A 97 34.67 31.72 -7.53
N LEU A 98 35.39 32.05 -6.46
CA LEU A 98 36.86 32.09 -6.48
C LEU A 98 37.47 30.69 -6.64
N ALA A 99 36.99 29.70 -5.87
CA ALA A 99 37.48 28.32 -5.94
C ALA A 99 37.18 27.64 -7.28
N SER A 100 36.01 27.90 -7.87
CA SER A 100 35.65 27.40 -9.21
C SER A 100 36.40 28.14 -10.32
N GLY A 101 36.66 29.43 -10.16
CA GLY A 101 37.48 30.24 -11.07
C GLY A 101 38.95 29.82 -11.07
N GLU A 102 39.54 29.50 -9.91
CA GLU A 102 40.90 28.93 -9.81
C GLU A 102 41.00 27.54 -10.44
N ALA A 103 39.98 26.70 -10.28
CA ALA A 103 39.93 25.37 -10.91
C ALA A 103 39.74 25.42 -12.45
N GLY A 104 39.18 26.51 -12.98
CA GLY A 104 39.03 26.77 -14.42
C GLY A 104 40.24 27.48 -15.07
N GLY A 105 41.28 27.79 -14.30
CA GLY A 105 42.46 28.55 -14.72
C GLY A 105 43.47 27.78 -15.57
N HIS A 106 43.05 27.23 -16.71
CA HIS A 106 43.92 26.94 -17.86
C HIS A 106 43.07 26.96 -19.13
N GLY A 107 42.87 28.15 -19.70
CA GLY A 107 42.17 28.31 -20.96
C GLY A 107 41.74 29.74 -21.25
N HIS A 108 42.68 30.68 -21.24
CA HIS A 108 42.88 31.78 -22.19
C HIS A 108 44.10 32.61 -21.75
#